data_AF-A0A0M7AJ71-F1
#
_entry.id   AF-A0A0M7AJ71-F1
#
_cell.length_a   1.000
_cell.length_b   1.000
_cell.length_c   1.000
_cell.angle_alpha   90.00
_cell.angle_beta   90.00
_cell.angle_gamma   90.00
#
_symmetry.space_group_name_H-M   'P 1'
#
loop_
_entity.id
_entity.type
_entity.pdbx_description
1 polymer ?
#
loop_
_entity_poly.entity_id
_entity_poly.type
_entity_poly.pdbx_seq_one_letter_code
_entity_poly.pdbx_strand_id
1 'polypeptide(L)'
;MKTFPLHSVDCQLLYRDHEPLQGSELEELVRQSAEMLGLHPDGSQLISMSADHDIQMMCGNLKVLVTQSLPLEEKAHLKEAARFQIAQDAIRQGLELTDNCRAVTSISVRKGMLADVEFPEGMARLLGPEIQSFANAKETVTAMNLAKVLSVNLLRKTPALAVFWSPNQHFLPPQTFSELAISDEPTMLYIRPHIYSPIQEVSEKRLIGVSAAGSEYLLGFKVGFEPSRLPVEFMVQNLMVFASFCLQRGSVLPDGDVFGKNEKEKIRLDYQETSEGEPDKIVLAVQSSAELGITGEERPTIYHAYNEDGERLSSTVTDVDVSDLDPDDPVDAAILERLAELKKATPPPENRKTASDTAPRKEPVETPSASPVDEMQPITPPRHGTDPAPRRASMEELRSLARQHQVSREETAERKGRKGLFGKIFGKKSGE
;
A
#
# COMPACT_ATOMS: atom_id res chain seq x y z
N MET A 1 5.42 9.16 2.74
CA MET A 1 4.53 8.22 3.45
C MET A 1 5.31 7.53 4.57
N LYS A 2 4.78 7.53 5.80
CA LYS A 2 5.31 6.72 6.90
C LYS A 2 4.94 5.26 6.63
N THR A 3 5.84 4.33 6.94
CA THR A 3 5.66 2.90 6.67
C THR A 3 5.89 2.07 7.93
N PHE A 4 5.54 0.79 7.86
CA PHE A 4 5.90 -0.13 8.92
C PHE A 4 7.44 -0.24 8.98
N PRO A 5 8.06 -0.21 10.17
CA PRO A 5 9.51 -0.23 10.28
C PRO A 5 10.14 -1.48 9.67
N LEU A 6 11.08 -1.31 8.73
CA LEU A 6 11.92 -2.39 8.20
C LEU A 6 13.33 -2.29 8.79
N HIS A 7 13.77 -3.31 9.52
CA HIS A 7 15.08 -3.32 10.17
C HIS A 7 16.25 -3.45 9.18
N SER A 8 16.08 -4.33 8.19
CA SER A 8 17.10 -4.63 7.19
C SER A 8 16.45 -5.00 5.86
N VAL A 9 17.15 -4.70 4.77
CA VAL A 9 16.88 -5.31 3.46
C VAL A 9 17.92 -6.38 3.24
N ASP A 10 17.47 -7.63 3.31
CA ASP A 10 18.36 -8.78 3.14
C ASP A 10 18.09 -9.51 1.81
N CYS A 11 19.17 -9.89 1.13
CA CYS A 11 19.15 -10.71 -0.07
C CYS A 11 20.19 -11.82 0.06
N GLN A 12 19.83 -13.06 -0.31
CA GLN A 12 20.73 -14.20 -0.27
C GLN A 12 20.86 -14.80 -1.67
N LEU A 13 22.11 -14.90 -2.14
CA LEU A 13 22.46 -15.59 -3.38
C LEU A 13 22.94 -16.99 -3.01
N LEU A 14 22.25 -18.02 -3.49
CA LEU A 14 22.50 -19.41 -3.09
C LEU A 14 23.33 -20.13 -4.15
N TYR A 15 24.36 -20.87 -3.72
CA TYR A 15 25.28 -21.57 -4.61
C TYR A 15 25.38 -23.05 -4.29
N ARG A 16 25.69 -23.85 -5.32
CA ARG A 16 26.04 -25.27 -5.14
C ARG A 16 27.40 -25.42 -4.47
N ASP A 17 28.37 -24.68 -5.00
CA ASP A 17 29.77 -24.72 -4.61
C ASP A 17 30.22 -23.30 -4.22
N HIS A 18 31.26 -23.18 -3.41
CA HIS A 18 31.73 -21.90 -2.89
C HIS A 18 32.95 -21.42 -3.68
N GLU A 19 32.75 -20.36 -4.45
CA GLU A 19 33.82 -19.60 -5.09
C GLU A 19 33.67 -18.14 -4.63
N PRO A 20 34.15 -17.80 -3.41
CA PRO A 20 34.01 -16.45 -2.88
C PRO A 20 34.85 -15.48 -3.71
N LEU A 21 34.35 -14.26 -3.82
CA LEU A 21 35.11 -13.17 -4.41
C LEU A 21 36.15 -12.68 -3.41
N GLN A 22 37.20 -12.04 -3.90
CA GLN A 22 38.17 -11.42 -3.00
C GLN A 22 37.54 -10.20 -2.32
N GLY A 23 37.93 -9.91 -1.08
CA GLY A 23 37.38 -8.78 -0.32
C GLY A 23 37.48 -7.44 -1.05
N SER A 24 38.58 -7.20 -1.78
CA SER A 24 38.75 -6.00 -2.61
C SER A 24 37.77 -5.92 -3.78
N GLU A 25 37.39 -7.06 -4.35
CA GLU A 25 36.39 -7.11 -5.44
C GLU A 25 34.99 -6.83 -4.88
N LEU A 26 34.66 -7.38 -3.71
CA LEU A 26 33.41 -7.10 -3.02
C LEU A 26 33.29 -5.62 -2.63
N GLU A 27 34.35 -5.05 -2.07
CA GLU A 27 34.41 -3.63 -1.69
C GLU A 27 34.13 -2.73 -2.91
N GLU A 28 34.79 -3.01 -4.03
CA GLU A 28 34.60 -2.26 -5.27
C GLU A 28 33.19 -2.42 -5.83
N LEU A 29 32.61 -3.63 -5.78
CA LEU A 29 31.22 -3.85 -6.18
C LEU A 29 30.24 -3.04 -5.33
N VAL A 30 30.42 -3.01 -4.01
CA VAL A 30 29.58 -2.22 -3.11
C VAL A 30 29.69 -0.74 -3.43
N ARG A 31 30.92 -0.22 -3.65
CA ARG A 31 31.17 1.17 -4.03
C ARG A 31 30.47 1.53 -5.35
N GLN A 32 30.66 0.73 -6.39
CA GLN A 32 30.03 0.97 -7.70
C GLN A 32 28.50 0.93 -7.61
N SER A 33 27.93 -0.02 -6.87
CA SER A 33 26.49 -0.09 -6.64
C SER A 33 25.94 1.13 -5.90
N ALA A 34 26.69 1.67 -4.93
CA ALA A 34 26.33 2.88 -4.22
C ALA A 34 26.40 4.12 -5.13
N GLU A 35 27.46 4.25 -5.92
CA GLU A 35 27.65 5.34 -6.89
C GLU A 35 26.53 5.39 -7.94
N MET A 36 26.10 4.23 -8.45
CA MET A 36 24.97 4.12 -9.39
C MET A 36 23.66 4.70 -8.83
N LEU A 37 23.52 4.77 -7.51
CA LEU A 37 22.36 5.33 -6.82
C LEU A 37 22.58 6.77 -6.34
N GLY A 38 23.70 7.39 -6.73
CA GLY A 38 24.06 8.75 -6.31
C GLY A 38 24.49 8.85 -4.85
N LEU A 39 24.83 7.73 -4.20
CA LEU A 39 25.45 7.74 -2.87
C LEU A 39 26.95 8.07 -3.07
N HIS A 40 27.39 9.21 -2.57
CA HIS A 40 28.71 9.77 -2.88
C HIS A 40 29.85 8.81 -2.44
N PRO A 41 30.89 8.58 -3.26
CA PRO A 41 31.99 7.67 -2.95
C PRO A 41 32.78 8.05 -1.68
N ASP A 42 32.93 9.35 -1.39
CA ASP A 42 33.55 9.82 -0.12
C ASP A 42 32.76 9.41 1.14
N GLY A 43 31.47 9.09 0.97
CA GLY A 43 30.61 8.52 2.00
C GLY A 43 30.59 6.99 2.01
N SER A 44 31.35 6.34 1.12
CA SER A 44 31.49 4.89 1.02
C SER A 44 32.77 4.42 1.74
N GLN A 45 32.68 4.14 3.04
CA GLN A 45 33.83 3.87 3.90
C GLN A 45 33.79 2.45 4.47
N LEU A 46 34.92 1.74 4.37
CA LEU A 46 35.09 0.44 5.01
C LEU A 46 35.07 0.60 6.53
N ILE A 47 34.32 -0.25 7.22
CA ILE A 47 34.29 -0.30 8.67
C ILE A 47 35.47 -1.15 9.14
N SER A 48 36.16 -0.72 10.20
CA SER A 48 37.42 -1.31 10.69
C SER A 48 37.37 -2.80 11.06
N MET A 49 36.17 -3.40 11.12
CA MET A 49 35.93 -4.81 11.44
C MET A 49 35.72 -5.69 10.20
N SER A 50 35.88 -5.16 8.99
CA SER A 50 35.75 -5.93 7.75
C SER A 50 36.85 -6.98 7.62
N ALA A 51 36.48 -8.17 7.17
CA ALA A 51 37.38 -9.27 6.81
C ALA A 51 37.21 -9.62 5.33
N ASP A 52 38.12 -10.41 4.75
CA ASP A 52 38.15 -10.70 3.31
C ASP A 52 36.84 -11.33 2.77
N HIS A 53 36.08 -12.01 3.62
CA HIS A 53 34.78 -12.62 3.27
C HIS A 53 33.56 -11.95 3.92
N ASP A 54 33.80 -10.96 4.79
CA ASP A 54 32.78 -10.21 5.53
C ASP A 54 33.06 -8.71 5.36
N ILE A 55 32.57 -8.15 4.26
CA ILE A 55 32.78 -6.74 3.92
C ILE A 55 31.68 -5.90 4.54
N GLN A 56 32.08 -5.01 5.45
CA GLN A 56 31.22 -4.01 6.06
C GLN A 56 31.58 -2.62 5.57
N MET A 57 30.63 -1.95 4.95
CA MET A 57 30.80 -0.60 4.43
C MET A 57 29.65 0.30 4.86
N MET A 58 29.96 1.54 5.19
CA MET A 58 28.98 2.61 5.17
C MET A 58 28.87 3.13 3.75
N CYS A 59 27.67 3.33 3.23
CA CYS A 59 27.37 3.97 1.95
C CYS A 59 26.38 5.11 2.21
N GLY A 60 26.89 6.30 2.49
CA GLY A 60 26.08 7.42 2.99
C GLY A 60 25.53 7.12 4.40
N ASN A 61 24.20 7.07 4.55
CA ASN A 61 23.54 6.72 5.81
C ASN A 61 23.14 5.24 5.89
N LEU A 62 23.58 4.41 4.94
CA LEU A 62 23.26 2.98 4.91
C LEU A 62 24.49 2.17 5.31
N LYS A 63 24.30 1.19 6.18
CA LYS A 63 25.32 0.18 6.48
C LYS A 63 25.06 -1.03 5.58
N VAL A 64 26.06 -1.42 4.80
CA VAL A 64 26.04 -2.59 3.93
C VAL A 64 26.96 -3.65 4.52
N LEU A 65 26.45 -4.86 4.70
CA LEU A 65 27.22 -6.03 5.04
C LEU A 65 27.07 -7.05 3.91
N VAL A 66 28.20 -7.51 3.36
CA VAL A 66 28.26 -8.63 2.43
C VAL A 66 29.06 -9.75 3.08
N THR A 67 28.43 -10.90 3.31
CA THR A 67 29.08 -12.10 3.85
C THR A 67 29.09 -13.22 2.84
N GLN A 68 30.20 -13.94 2.73
CA GLN A 68 30.32 -15.15 1.90
C GLN A 68 30.66 -16.32 2.80
N SER A 69 29.70 -17.22 3.01
CA SER A 69 29.81 -18.24 4.05
C SER A 69 29.59 -19.67 3.56
N LEU A 70 30.25 -20.58 4.29
CA LEU A 70 30.18 -22.03 4.17
C LEU A 70 30.24 -22.65 5.59
N PRO A 71 29.41 -23.67 5.88
CA PRO A 71 28.24 -24.08 5.11
C PRO A 71 27.06 -23.09 5.32
N LEU A 72 26.06 -23.16 4.43
CA LEU A 72 24.75 -22.57 4.69
C LEU A 72 24.07 -23.35 5.84
N GLU A 73 24.27 -22.90 7.09
CA GLU A 73 23.81 -23.58 8.31
C GLU A 73 22.29 -23.45 8.52
N GLU A 74 21.74 -22.25 8.34
CA GLU A 74 20.32 -21.98 8.55
C GLU A 74 19.55 -21.99 7.22
N LYS A 75 18.63 -22.94 7.08
CA LYS A 75 17.82 -23.13 5.85
C LYS A 75 16.32 -23.07 6.10
N ALA A 76 15.87 -22.84 7.34
CA ALA A 76 14.46 -22.95 7.71
C ALA A 76 13.59 -21.94 6.94
N HIS A 77 14.00 -20.68 6.92
CA HIS A 77 13.34 -19.60 6.18
C HIS A 77 13.34 -19.85 4.66
N LEU A 78 14.44 -20.37 4.11
CA LEU A 78 14.51 -20.73 2.69
C LEU A 78 13.54 -21.85 2.34
N LYS A 79 13.43 -22.87 3.21
CA LYS A 79 12.48 -23.97 3.02
C LYS A 79 11.04 -23.51 3.13
N GLU A 80 10.74 -22.59 4.02
CA GLU A 80 9.42 -21.97 4.11
C GLU A 80 9.09 -21.19 2.84
N ALA A 81 9.99 -20.32 2.40
CA ALA A 81 9.82 -19.54 1.18
C ALA A 81 9.67 -20.42 -0.07
N ALA A 82 10.42 -21.52 -0.15
CA ALA A 82 10.32 -22.49 -1.23
C ALA A 82 8.98 -23.24 -1.24
N ARG A 83 8.22 -23.29 -0.14
CA ARG A 83 6.89 -23.95 -0.12
C ARG A 83 5.79 -23.11 -0.74
N PHE A 84 5.99 -21.81 -0.92
CA PHE A 84 4.98 -20.97 -1.57
C PHE A 84 4.73 -21.43 -3.01
N GLN A 85 3.46 -21.48 -3.42
CA GLN A 85 3.06 -21.99 -4.73
C GLN A 85 3.84 -21.32 -5.88
N ILE A 86 3.95 -19.99 -5.85
CA ILE A 86 4.69 -19.23 -6.87
C ILE A 86 6.18 -19.59 -6.89
N ALA A 87 6.79 -19.92 -5.74
CA ALA A 87 8.18 -20.36 -5.71
C ALA A 87 8.34 -21.75 -6.33
N GLN A 88 7.37 -22.65 -6.12
CA GLN A 88 7.33 -23.97 -6.77
C GLN A 88 7.11 -23.86 -8.29
N ASP A 89 6.32 -22.89 -8.73
CA ASP A 89 6.06 -22.62 -10.15
C ASP A 89 7.31 -22.03 -10.83
N ALA A 90 8.02 -21.12 -10.16
CA ALA A 90 9.21 -20.45 -10.70
C ALA A 90 10.48 -21.33 -10.66
N ILE A 91 10.69 -22.05 -9.55
CA ILE A 91 11.79 -23.00 -9.38
C ILE A 91 11.17 -24.37 -9.17
N ARG A 92 11.05 -25.14 -10.26
CA ARG A 92 10.65 -26.54 -10.19
C ARG A 92 11.60 -27.26 -9.22
N GLN A 93 11.04 -27.93 -8.21
CA GLN A 93 11.80 -28.57 -7.13
C GLN A 93 12.57 -27.60 -6.22
N GLY A 94 12.02 -26.42 -5.93
CA GLY A 94 12.67 -25.41 -5.05
C GLY A 94 13.15 -25.96 -3.70
N LEU A 95 12.44 -26.92 -3.11
CA LEU A 95 12.88 -27.58 -1.87
C LEU A 95 14.18 -28.40 -2.07
N GLU A 96 14.24 -29.21 -3.13
CA GLU A 96 15.46 -29.97 -3.47
C GLU A 96 16.63 -29.03 -3.77
N LEU A 97 16.36 -27.88 -4.40
CA LEU A 97 17.38 -26.84 -4.61
C LEU A 97 17.95 -26.33 -3.29
N THR A 98 17.10 -25.99 -2.31
CA THR A 98 17.57 -25.53 -0.99
C THR A 98 18.42 -26.57 -0.25
N ASP A 99 18.10 -27.85 -0.42
CA ASP A 99 18.90 -28.94 0.17
C ASP A 99 20.27 -29.08 -0.52
N ASN A 100 20.33 -28.85 -1.83
CA ASN A 100 21.55 -28.93 -2.64
C ASN A 100 22.48 -27.70 -2.52
N CYS A 101 21.97 -26.56 -2.04
CA CYS A 101 22.80 -25.38 -1.80
C CYS A 101 23.74 -25.60 -0.62
N ARG A 102 25.04 -25.35 -0.82
CA ARG A 102 26.06 -25.50 0.24
C ARG A 102 26.61 -24.17 0.71
N ALA A 103 26.60 -23.16 -0.14
CA ALA A 103 27.18 -21.85 0.13
C ALA A 103 26.19 -20.72 -0.14
N VAL A 104 26.45 -19.56 0.47
CA VAL A 104 25.62 -18.37 0.33
C VAL A 104 26.48 -17.10 0.32
N THR A 105 26.09 -16.15 -0.53
CA THR A 105 26.50 -14.74 -0.37
C THR A 105 25.28 -13.99 0.16
N SER A 106 25.37 -13.41 1.35
CA SER A 106 24.30 -12.61 1.96
C SER A 106 24.63 -11.14 1.85
N ILE A 107 23.65 -10.35 1.45
CA ILE A 107 23.70 -8.89 1.40
C ILE A 107 22.69 -8.38 2.42
N SER A 108 23.13 -7.56 3.36
CA SER A 108 22.27 -6.89 4.34
C SER A 108 22.47 -5.39 4.26
N VAL A 109 21.40 -4.65 4.04
CA VAL A 109 21.40 -3.18 4.04
C VAL A 109 20.59 -2.69 5.24
N ARG A 110 21.23 -1.94 6.13
CA ARG A 110 20.67 -1.46 7.40
C ARG A 110 20.79 0.06 7.54
N LYS A 111 20.00 0.65 8.44
CA LYS A 111 19.98 2.10 8.66
C LYS A 111 21.08 2.55 9.62
N GLY A 112 22.03 3.33 9.11
CA GLY A 112 23.04 4.03 9.90
C GLY A 112 24.00 3.12 10.65
N MET A 113 24.83 3.75 11.48
CA MET A 113 25.88 3.08 12.26
C MET A 113 25.36 2.36 13.51
N LEU A 114 24.19 2.78 14.01
CA LEU A 114 23.59 2.27 15.23
C LEU A 114 22.64 1.09 14.98
N ALA A 115 22.58 0.58 13.75
CA ALA A 115 21.71 -0.54 13.39
C ALA A 115 21.93 -1.78 14.25
N ASP A 116 23.17 -2.02 14.70
CA ASP A 116 23.55 -3.22 15.47
C ASP A 116 23.65 -2.94 16.98
N VAL A 117 23.28 -1.74 17.43
CA VAL A 117 23.38 -1.35 18.83
C VAL A 117 22.12 -1.79 19.57
N GLU A 118 22.23 -2.73 20.50
CA GLU A 118 21.11 -3.04 21.39
C GLU A 118 20.91 -1.90 22.39
N PHE A 119 19.78 -1.19 22.29
CA PHE A 119 19.39 -0.19 23.26
C PHE A 119 18.60 -0.83 24.41
N PRO A 120 18.83 -0.41 25.67
CA PRO A 120 17.93 -0.76 26.77
C PRO A 120 16.49 -0.39 26.43
N GLU A 121 15.52 -1.22 26.84
CA GLU A 121 14.12 -1.10 26.41
C GLU A 121 13.52 0.31 26.61
N GLY A 122 13.79 0.95 27.76
CA GLY A 122 13.33 2.31 28.04
C GLY A 122 13.94 3.37 27.11
N MET A 123 15.16 3.15 26.64
CA MET A 123 15.84 4.03 25.67
C MET A 123 15.35 3.77 24.25
N ALA A 124 15.17 2.49 23.87
CA ALA A 124 14.60 2.12 22.58
C ALA A 124 13.20 2.73 22.37
N ARG A 125 12.34 2.68 23.39
CA ARG A 125 11.00 3.30 23.35
C ARG A 125 11.05 4.83 23.18
N LEU A 126 12.02 5.49 23.82
CA LEU A 126 12.16 6.95 23.76
C LEU A 126 12.72 7.44 22.42
N LEU A 127 13.65 6.66 21.86
CA LEU A 127 14.28 6.94 20.57
C LEU A 127 13.36 6.61 19.38
N GLY A 128 12.48 5.62 19.55
CA GLY A 128 11.56 5.17 18.53
C GLY A 128 12.22 4.30 17.46
N PRO A 129 11.42 3.59 16.65
CA PRO A 129 11.92 2.63 15.65
C PRO A 129 12.69 3.31 14.52
N GLU A 130 12.50 4.61 14.30
CA GLU A 130 13.09 5.35 13.18
C GLU A 130 14.62 5.48 13.26
N ILE A 131 15.22 5.22 14.43
CA ILE A 131 16.69 5.29 14.61
C ILE A 131 17.39 4.09 13.97
N GLN A 132 16.78 2.90 14.06
CA GLN A 132 17.40 1.64 13.63
C GLN A 132 16.73 1.01 12.42
N SER A 133 15.52 1.47 12.08
CA SER A 133 14.71 0.90 11.00
C SER A 133 14.34 1.95 9.97
N PHE A 134 14.13 1.51 8.74
CA PHE A 134 13.53 2.29 7.68
C PHE A 134 12.03 2.44 7.97
N ALA A 135 11.59 3.65 8.32
CA ALA A 135 10.21 3.92 8.74
C ALA A 135 9.45 4.82 7.74
N ASN A 136 10.02 5.05 6.56
CA ASN A 136 9.35 5.73 5.47
C ASN A 136 9.70 5.10 4.12
N ALA A 137 8.77 5.20 3.17
CA ALA A 137 8.87 4.52 1.89
C ALA A 137 10.12 4.93 1.09
N LYS A 138 10.55 6.20 1.18
CA LYS A 138 11.71 6.69 0.43
C LYS A 138 13.00 6.02 0.91
N GLU A 139 13.23 5.98 2.22
CA GLU A 139 14.39 5.29 2.81
C GLU A 139 14.38 3.80 2.48
N THR A 140 13.22 3.15 2.63
CA THR A 140 13.05 1.72 2.30
C THR A 140 13.41 1.46 0.84
N VAL A 141 12.89 2.27 -0.09
CA VAL A 141 13.17 2.12 -1.53
C VAL A 141 14.65 2.36 -1.84
N THR A 142 15.31 3.32 -1.20
CA THR A 142 16.75 3.52 -1.36
C THR A 142 17.54 2.29 -0.91
N ALA A 143 17.23 1.73 0.27
CA ALA A 143 17.88 0.53 0.78
C ALA A 143 17.62 -0.70 -0.12
N MET A 144 16.37 -0.88 -0.58
CA MET A 144 15.99 -1.92 -1.53
C MET A 144 16.71 -1.79 -2.86
N ASN A 145 16.82 -0.58 -3.41
CA ASN A 145 17.56 -0.33 -4.64
C ASN A 145 19.05 -0.68 -4.50
N LEU A 146 19.68 -0.36 -3.36
CA LEU A 146 21.09 -0.69 -3.12
C LEU A 146 21.31 -2.20 -3.06
N ALA A 147 20.50 -2.91 -2.25
CA ALA A 147 20.56 -4.36 -2.16
C ALA A 147 20.31 -5.01 -3.53
N LYS A 148 19.33 -4.50 -4.30
CA LYS A 148 18.98 -4.96 -5.64
C LYS A 148 20.15 -4.81 -6.62
N VAL A 149 20.71 -3.61 -6.76
CA VAL A 149 21.81 -3.33 -7.70
C VAL A 149 23.05 -4.15 -7.35
N LEU A 150 23.39 -4.24 -6.07
CA LEU A 150 24.49 -5.07 -5.59
C LEU A 150 24.28 -6.56 -5.89
N SER A 151 23.06 -7.07 -5.66
CA SER A 151 22.70 -8.45 -5.99
C SER A 151 22.88 -8.76 -7.48
N VAL A 152 22.39 -7.87 -8.36
CA VAL A 152 22.54 -8.03 -9.82
C VAL A 152 24.01 -8.02 -10.22
N ASN A 153 24.82 -7.13 -9.66
CA ASN A 153 26.24 -7.05 -9.96
C ASN A 153 27.01 -8.31 -9.49
N LEU A 154 26.65 -8.85 -8.32
CA LEU A 154 27.22 -10.11 -7.83
C LEU A 154 26.81 -11.31 -8.70
N LEU A 155 25.55 -11.39 -9.13
CA LEU A 155 25.08 -12.46 -10.04
C LEU A 155 25.80 -12.47 -11.39
N ARG A 156 26.30 -11.32 -11.86
CA ARG A 156 27.13 -11.22 -13.07
C ARG A 156 28.55 -11.76 -12.87
N LYS A 157 29.04 -11.79 -11.64
CA LYS A 157 30.38 -12.27 -11.28
C LYS A 157 30.37 -13.76 -10.95
N THR A 158 29.39 -14.19 -10.16
CA THR A 158 29.27 -15.57 -9.69
C THR A 158 27.85 -16.07 -9.93
N PRO A 159 27.67 -17.11 -10.76
CA PRO A 159 26.34 -17.62 -11.09
C PRO A 159 25.73 -18.35 -9.89
N ALA A 160 24.66 -17.77 -9.33
CA ALA A 160 23.87 -18.42 -8.28
C ALA A 160 22.90 -19.46 -8.87
N LEU A 161 22.41 -20.36 -8.02
CA LEU A 161 21.30 -21.26 -8.33
C LEU A 161 19.93 -20.61 -8.09
N ALA A 162 19.85 -19.78 -7.06
CA ALA A 162 18.62 -19.10 -6.66
C ALA A 162 18.94 -17.81 -5.91
N VAL A 163 17.95 -16.93 -5.85
CA VAL A 163 17.97 -15.68 -5.09
C VAL A 163 16.81 -15.71 -4.11
N PHE A 164 17.09 -15.43 -2.84
CA PHE A 164 16.08 -15.20 -1.83
C PHE A 164 16.05 -13.72 -1.47
N TRP A 165 14.94 -13.07 -1.79
CA TRP A 165 14.67 -11.67 -1.45
C TRP A 165 13.82 -11.62 -0.18
N SER A 166 14.46 -11.31 0.94
CA SER A 166 13.86 -11.40 2.28
C SER A 166 12.63 -10.51 2.51
N PRO A 167 12.58 -9.23 2.04
CA PRO A 167 11.50 -8.32 2.40
C PRO A 167 10.07 -8.80 2.11
N ASN A 168 9.90 -9.72 1.17
CA ASN A 168 8.60 -10.34 0.85
C ASN A 168 8.73 -11.86 0.64
N GLN A 169 9.81 -12.46 1.16
CA GLN A 169 10.13 -13.88 1.09
C GLN A 169 10.09 -14.43 -0.36
N HIS A 170 10.54 -13.65 -1.34
CA HIS A 170 10.49 -14.05 -2.74
C HIS A 170 11.70 -14.91 -3.09
N PHE A 171 11.43 -16.16 -3.46
CA PHE A 171 12.43 -17.12 -3.89
C PHE A 171 12.39 -17.27 -5.41
N LEU A 172 13.48 -16.91 -6.08
CA LEU A 172 13.52 -16.63 -7.52
C LEU A 172 14.70 -17.30 -8.22
N PRO A 173 14.53 -17.73 -9.48
CA PRO A 173 15.66 -17.98 -10.36
C PRO A 173 16.50 -16.69 -10.54
N PRO A 174 17.83 -16.77 -10.67
CA PRO A 174 18.69 -15.60 -10.83
C PRO A 174 18.35 -14.74 -12.05
N GLN A 175 17.93 -15.36 -13.15
CA GLN A 175 17.53 -14.67 -14.37
C GLN A 175 16.27 -13.85 -14.13
N THR A 176 15.22 -14.46 -13.57
CA THR A 176 13.97 -13.78 -13.21
C THR A 176 14.19 -12.65 -12.22
N PHE A 177 15.03 -12.86 -11.20
CA PHE A 177 15.42 -11.77 -10.29
C PHE A 177 16.07 -10.61 -11.04
N SER A 178 17.00 -10.91 -11.94
CA SER A 178 17.71 -9.88 -12.72
C SER A 178 16.76 -9.11 -13.64
N GLU A 179 15.82 -9.79 -14.29
CA GLU A 179 14.78 -9.19 -15.15
C GLU A 179 13.86 -8.26 -14.35
N LEU A 180 13.37 -8.71 -13.19
CA LEU A 180 12.57 -7.88 -12.30
C LEU A 180 13.37 -6.70 -11.75
N ALA A 181 14.66 -6.88 -11.50
CA ALA A 181 15.51 -5.85 -10.91
C ALA A 181 15.80 -4.68 -11.86
N ILE A 182 15.84 -4.94 -13.18
CA ILE A 182 16.07 -3.93 -14.22
C ILE A 182 14.79 -3.38 -14.84
N SER A 183 13.62 -3.92 -14.47
CA SER A 183 12.31 -3.45 -14.94
C SER A 183 12.05 -2.00 -14.53
N ASP A 184 11.33 -1.27 -15.39
CA ASP A 184 10.82 0.08 -15.09
C ASP A 184 9.74 0.08 -13.99
N GLU A 185 9.20 -1.09 -13.64
CA GLU A 185 8.23 -1.28 -12.56
C GLU A 185 8.84 -2.05 -11.37
N PRO A 186 9.58 -1.38 -10.47
CA PRO A 186 10.27 -2.05 -9.36
C PRO A 186 9.31 -2.64 -8.31
N THR A 187 8.03 -2.24 -8.33
CA THR A 187 6.97 -2.77 -7.45
C THR A 187 6.88 -4.29 -7.54
N MET A 188 7.11 -4.89 -8.71
CA MET A 188 7.04 -6.34 -8.92
C MET A 188 8.12 -7.14 -8.17
N LEU A 189 9.25 -6.50 -7.84
CA LEU A 189 10.28 -7.12 -6.99
C LEU A 189 9.98 -6.88 -5.50
N TYR A 190 9.45 -5.71 -5.15
CA TYR A 190 9.29 -5.29 -3.75
C TYR A 190 7.98 -5.73 -3.11
N ILE A 191 6.93 -5.89 -3.90
CA ILE A 191 5.62 -6.37 -3.47
C ILE A 191 5.30 -7.65 -4.22
N ARG A 192 4.94 -8.70 -3.47
CA ARG A 192 4.60 -10.00 -4.02
C ARG A 192 3.18 -10.41 -3.63
N PRO A 193 2.32 -10.77 -4.60
CA PRO A 193 1.05 -11.43 -4.28
C PRO A 193 1.29 -12.80 -3.65
N HIS A 194 0.74 -13.03 -2.48
CA HIS A 194 0.77 -14.30 -1.77
C HIS A 194 -0.66 -14.85 -1.66
N ILE A 195 -0.89 -15.97 -2.34
CA ILE A 195 -2.17 -16.67 -2.40
C ILE A 195 -2.27 -17.64 -1.22
N TYR A 196 -3.32 -17.53 -0.42
CA TYR A 196 -3.53 -18.38 0.74
C TYR A 196 -4.97 -18.89 0.80
N SER A 197 -5.18 -19.96 1.57
CA SER A 197 -6.50 -20.54 1.79
C SER A 197 -6.58 -21.01 3.25
N PRO A 198 -7.65 -20.66 3.98
CA PRO A 198 -7.80 -21.04 5.38
C PRO A 198 -7.90 -22.56 5.52
N ILE A 199 -7.26 -23.10 6.56
CA ILE A 199 -7.10 -24.55 6.79
C ILE A 199 -8.45 -25.27 7.07
N GLN A 200 -9.55 -24.54 7.28
CA GLN A 200 -10.77 -25.08 7.90
C GLN A 200 -11.91 -25.53 6.96
N GLU A 201 -11.82 -25.43 5.65
CA GLU A 201 -12.98 -25.79 4.81
C GLU A 201 -12.96 -27.24 4.29
N VAL A 202 -13.74 -28.09 4.95
CA VAL A 202 -14.26 -29.38 4.46
C VAL A 202 -15.37 -29.16 3.38
N SER A 203 -15.43 -27.96 2.80
CA SER A 203 -16.42 -27.54 1.79
C SER A 203 -15.89 -27.85 0.38
N GLU A 204 -16.78 -28.26 -0.54
CA GLU A 204 -16.47 -28.58 -1.94
C GLU A 204 -15.93 -27.39 -2.75
N LYS A 205 -15.90 -26.17 -2.20
CA LYS A 205 -15.31 -24.98 -2.84
C LYS A 205 -14.35 -24.28 -1.90
N ARG A 206 -13.05 -24.45 -2.14
CA ARG A 206 -11.95 -23.81 -1.41
C ARG A 206 -12.01 -22.29 -1.60
N LEU A 207 -12.20 -21.54 -0.51
CA LEU A 207 -12.02 -20.09 -0.52
C LEU A 207 -10.54 -19.72 -0.61
N ILE A 208 -10.23 -18.66 -1.36
CA ILE A 208 -8.88 -18.19 -1.63
C ILE A 208 -8.78 -16.71 -1.31
N GLY A 209 -7.75 -16.35 -0.53
CA GLY A 209 -7.37 -14.96 -0.25
C GLY A 209 -6.04 -14.62 -0.94
N VAL A 210 -5.77 -13.33 -1.09
CA VAL A 210 -4.52 -12.82 -1.69
C VAL A 210 -4.00 -11.67 -0.85
N SER A 211 -2.74 -11.70 -0.47
CA SER A 211 -2.08 -10.64 0.31
C SER A 211 -0.87 -10.09 -0.43
N ALA A 212 -0.56 -8.81 -0.26
CA ALA A 212 0.59 -8.15 -0.87
C ALA A 212 1.77 -8.19 0.11
N ALA A 213 2.57 -9.25 0.08
CA ALA A 213 3.75 -9.35 0.92
C ALA A 213 4.77 -8.24 0.55
N GLY A 214 5.24 -7.50 1.55
CA GLY A 214 6.14 -6.35 1.38
C GLY A 214 5.42 -5.00 1.26
N SER A 215 4.09 -5.00 1.14
CA SER A 215 3.31 -3.75 1.10
C SER A 215 3.43 -2.94 2.40
N GLU A 216 3.64 -3.58 3.54
CA GLU A 216 3.78 -2.90 4.83
C GLU A 216 4.99 -1.95 4.87
N TYR A 217 6.07 -2.30 4.17
CA TYR A 217 7.32 -1.53 4.16
C TYR A 217 7.30 -0.36 3.17
N LEU A 218 6.33 -0.35 2.26
CA LEU A 218 6.20 0.67 1.23
C LEU A 218 4.93 1.52 1.38
N LEU A 219 3.83 0.94 1.82
CA LEU A 219 2.52 1.59 2.02
C LEU A 219 2.20 1.84 3.48
N GLY A 220 2.87 1.15 4.41
CA GLY A 220 2.58 1.19 5.84
C GLY A 220 1.55 0.18 6.32
N PHE A 221 0.91 -0.55 5.41
CA PHE A 221 -0.15 -1.50 5.72
C PHE A 221 0.06 -2.81 4.98
N LYS A 222 -0.35 -3.93 5.58
CA LYS A 222 -0.54 -5.19 4.88
C LYS A 222 -1.83 -5.10 4.06
N VAL A 223 -1.71 -5.07 2.74
CA VAL A 223 -2.88 -4.97 1.85
C VAL A 223 -3.29 -6.34 1.34
N GLY A 224 -4.58 -6.64 1.26
CA GLY A 224 -5.04 -7.91 0.69
C GLY A 224 -6.55 -8.05 0.52
N PHE A 225 -6.94 -9.12 -0.16
CA PHE A 225 -8.29 -9.65 -0.22
C PHE A 225 -8.41 -10.81 0.77
N GLU A 226 -9.44 -10.77 1.61
CA GLU A 226 -9.78 -11.91 2.47
C GLU A 226 -10.29 -13.11 1.63
N PRO A 227 -10.21 -14.35 2.17
CA PRO A 227 -10.66 -15.54 1.48
C PRO A 227 -12.09 -15.43 0.96
N SER A 228 -12.24 -15.53 -0.36
CA SER A 228 -13.53 -15.36 -1.03
C SER A 228 -13.65 -16.29 -2.24
N ARG A 229 -14.76 -16.16 -2.98
CA ARG A 229 -15.02 -16.87 -4.24
C ARG A 229 -14.62 -16.05 -5.48
N LEU A 230 -13.97 -14.91 -5.28
CA LEU A 230 -13.51 -14.07 -6.38
C LEU A 230 -12.42 -14.81 -7.18
N PRO A 231 -12.33 -14.59 -8.50
CA PRO A 231 -11.22 -15.12 -9.28
C PRO A 231 -9.88 -14.65 -8.73
N VAL A 232 -8.91 -15.55 -8.61
CA VAL A 232 -7.57 -15.23 -8.08
C VAL A 232 -6.88 -14.17 -8.92
N GLU A 233 -6.98 -14.31 -10.25
CA GLU A 233 -6.41 -13.34 -11.20
C GLU A 233 -6.96 -11.92 -10.97
N PHE A 234 -8.26 -11.80 -10.75
CA PHE A 234 -8.91 -10.53 -10.44
C PHE A 234 -8.34 -9.90 -9.16
N MET A 235 -8.22 -10.71 -8.09
CA MET A 235 -7.67 -10.26 -6.80
C MET A 235 -6.21 -9.83 -6.93
N VAL A 236 -5.38 -10.63 -7.59
CA VAL A 236 -3.96 -10.32 -7.81
C VAL A 236 -3.80 -9.03 -8.60
N GLN A 237 -4.50 -8.88 -9.73
CA GLN A 237 -4.40 -7.68 -10.55
C GLN A 237 -4.85 -6.42 -9.79
N ASN A 238 -6.02 -6.46 -9.15
CA ASN A 238 -6.52 -5.29 -8.42
C ASN A 238 -5.65 -4.92 -7.22
N LEU A 239 -5.07 -5.91 -6.56
CA LEU A 239 -4.11 -5.69 -5.47
C LEU A 239 -2.86 -4.97 -5.96
N MET A 240 -2.28 -5.40 -7.09
CA MET A 240 -1.08 -4.77 -7.65
C MET A 240 -1.37 -3.37 -8.17
N VAL A 241 -2.49 -3.15 -8.88
CA VAL A 241 -2.89 -1.82 -9.35
C VAL A 241 -3.10 -0.87 -8.17
N PHE A 242 -3.78 -1.32 -7.11
CA PHE A 242 -3.97 -0.52 -5.90
C PHE A 242 -2.64 -0.13 -5.25
N ALA A 243 -1.71 -1.08 -5.12
CA ALA A 243 -0.39 -0.83 -4.54
C ALA A 243 0.41 0.19 -5.38
N SER A 244 0.49 -0.01 -6.70
CA SER A 244 1.17 0.91 -7.62
C SER A 244 0.55 2.31 -7.57
N PHE A 245 -0.79 2.42 -7.57
CA PHE A 245 -1.50 3.69 -7.43
C PHE A 245 -1.15 4.44 -6.13
N CYS A 246 -1.13 3.74 -4.99
CA CYS A 246 -0.79 4.36 -3.70
C CYS A 246 0.67 4.82 -3.63
N LEU A 247 1.60 4.06 -4.22
CA LEU A 247 3.01 4.44 -4.29
C LEU A 247 3.23 5.69 -5.12
N GLN A 248 2.61 5.73 -6.30
CA GLN A 248 2.66 6.84 -7.24
C GLN A 248 2.07 8.11 -6.64
N ARG A 249 0.92 8.01 -5.96
CA ARG A 249 0.31 9.11 -5.21
C ARG A 249 1.13 9.53 -3.97
N GLY A 250 1.96 8.64 -3.44
CA GLY A 250 2.73 8.86 -2.21
C GLY A 250 1.88 8.83 -0.94
N SER A 251 0.65 8.30 -1.00
CA SER A 251 -0.28 8.15 0.13
C SER A 251 -1.33 7.07 -0.15
N VAL A 252 -1.76 6.36 0.88
CA VAL A 252 -2.92 5.45 0.82
C VAL A 252 -4.26 6.20 0.83
N LEU A 253 -5.30 5.59 0.27
CA LEU A 253 -6.68 6.09 0.35
C LEU A 253 -7.25 5.93 1.76
N PRO A 254 -8.05 6.89 2.27
CA PRO A 254 -8.74 6.79 3.56
C PRO A 254 -9.57 5.51 3.78
N ASP A 255 -9.84 5.19 5.04
CA ASP A 255 -10.77 4.12 5.40
C ASP A 255 -12.19 4.40 4.89
N GLY A 256 -12.86 3.37 4.40
CA GLY A 256 -14.20 3.45 3.82
C GLY A 256 -14.27 4.01 2.39
N ASP A 257 -13.18 4.57 1.85
CA ASP A 257 -13.11 5.01 0.46
C ASP A 257 -13.20 3.81 -0.50
N VAL A 258 -13.43 4.13 -1.78
CA VAL A 258 -13.57 3.16 -2.85
C VAL A 258 -12.51 3.40 -3.92
N PHE A 259 -11.90 2.30 -4.36
CA PHE A 259 -10.97 2.23 -5.48
C PHE A 259 -11.55 1.34 -6.58
N GLY A 260 -11.16 1.59 -7.84
CA GLY A 260 -11.49 0.73 -8.96
C GLY A 260 -10.71 1.14 -10.20
N LYS A 261 -10.46 0.19 -11.10
CA LYS A 261 -9.79 0.45 -12.39
C LYS A 261 -10.61 1.38 -13.29
N ASN A 262 -11.93 1.43 -13.09
CA ASN A 262 -12.86 2.28 -13.82
C ASN A 262 -14.15 2.50 -12.99
N GLU A 263 -15.06 3.32 -13.51
CA GLU A 263 -16.31 3.70 -12.82
C GLU A 263 -17.26 2.53 -12.52
N LYS A 264 -17.11 1.40 -13.23
CA LYS A 264 -17.94 0.19 -13.11
C LYS A 264 -17.38 -0.82 -12.09
N GLU A 265 -16.27 -0.49 -11.46
CA GLU A 265 -15.63 -1.29 -10.42
C GLU A 265 -15.51 -0.46 -9.13
N LYS A 266 -15.96 -1.05 -8.02
CA LYS A 266 -15.91 -0.44 -6.70
C LYS A 266 -15.40 -1.46 -5.71
N ILE A 267 -14.22 -1.19 -5.16
CA ILE A 267 -13.53 -1.96 -4.14
C ILE A 267 -13.36 -1.04 -2.94
N ARG A 268 -14.09 -1.32 -1.86
CA ARG A 268 -14.00 -0.55 -0.61
C ARG A 268 -12.74 -0.95 0.14
N LEU A 269 -12.12 0.04 0.78
CA LEU A 269 -11.03 -0.15 1.71
C LEU A 269 -11.60 -0.28 3.13
N ASP A 270 -11.32 -1.41 3.78
CA ASP A 270 -11.67 -1.65 5.17
C ASP A 270 -10.38 -1.77 6.00
N TYR A 271 -10.11 -0.77 6.84
CA TYR A 271 -8.93 -0.76 7.71
C TYR A 271 -9.17 -1.67 8.93
N GLN A 272 -8.13 -2.43 9.29
CA GLN A 272 -8.15 -3.30 10.47
C GLN A 272 -6.88 -3.11 11.28
N GLU A 273 -7.06 -2.73 12.54
CA GLU A 273 -5.98 -2.67 13.52
C GLU A 273 -5.47 -4.09 13.83
N THR A 274 -4.15 -4.24 13.94
CA THR A 274 -3.52 -5.50 14.34
C THR A 274 -2.89 -5.40 15.73
N SER A 275 -2.23 -6.47 16.17
CA SER A 275 -1.59 -6.51 17.47
C SER A 275 -0.35 -5.59 17.53
N GLU A 276 0.04 -5.17 18.74
CA GLU A 276 1.23 -4.33 18.90
C GLU A 276 2.47 -5.02 18.33
N GLY A 277 3.18 -4.32 17.43
CA GLY A 277 4.34 -4.88 16.74
C GLY A 277 4.02 -5.57 15.41
N GLU A 278 2.76 -5.60 14.99
CA GLU A 278 2.35 -6.02 13.64
C GLU A 278 1.89 -4.81 12.81
N PRO A 279 2.03 -4.86 11.47
CA PRO A 279 1.46 -3.84 10.60
C PRO A 279 -0.06 -3.97 10.54
N ASP A 280 -0.76 -2.84 10.61
CA ASP A 280 -2.19 -2.75 10.33
C ASP A 280 -2.51 -3.22 8.91
N LYS A 281 -3.78 -3.57 8.68
CA LYS A 281 -4.23 -4.14 7.41
C LYS A 281 -5.20 -3.22 6.69
N ILE A 282 -5.12 -3.24 5.35
CA ILE A 282 -6.15 -2.72 4.47
C ILE A 282 -6.75 -3.90 3.72
N VAL A 283 -8.01 -4.20 4.01
CA VAL A 283 -8.77 -5.24 3.32
C VAL A 283 -9.52 -4.63 2.14
N LEU A 284 -9.30 -5.20 0.96
CA LEU A 284 -9.95 -4.82 -0.28
C LEU A 284 -11.25 -5.63 -0.43
N ALA A 285 -12.40 -4.96 -0.31
CA ALA A 285 -13.71 -5.57 -0.35
C ALA A 285 -14.49 -5.15 -1.61
N VAL A 286 -14.74 -6.09 -2.53
CA VAL A 286 -15.47 -5.80 -3.77
C VAL A 286 -16.93 -5.49 -3.45
N GLN A 287 -17.36 -4.26 -3.74
CA GLN A 287 -18.76 -3.83 -3.61
C GLN A 287 -19.54 -4.00 -4.92
N SER A 288 -18.92 -3.66 -6.05
CA SER A 288 -19.50 -3.87 -7.38
C SER A 288 -18.42 -4.10 -8.42
N SER A 289 -18.70 -4.96 -9.39
CA SER A 289 -17.84 -5.16 -10.56
C SER A 289 -18.70 -5.69 -11.70
N ALA A 290 -18.80 -4.89 -12.77
CA ALA A 290 -19.53 -5.31 -13.98
C ALA A 290 -18.89 -6.54 -14.64
N GLU A 291 -17.56 -6.66 -14.61
CA GLU A 291 -16.81 -7.80 -15.16
C GLU A 291 -17.19 -9.11 -14.45
N LEU A 292 -17.38 -9.06 -13.14
CA LEU A 292 -17.75 -10.22 -12.33
C LEU A 292 -19.28 -10.41 -12.19
N GLY A 293 -20.09 -9.54 -12.81
CA GLY A 293 -21.54 -9.53 -12.62
C GLY A 293 -21.98 -9.23 -11.18
N ILE A 294 -21.13 -8.58 -10.38
CA ILE A 294 -21.43 -8.21 -9.00
C ILE A 294 -22.10 -6.83 -9.01
N THR A 295 -23.41 -6.80 -8.79
CA THR A 295 -24.18 -5.56 -8.66
C THR A 295 -24.17 -5.10 -7.20
N GLY A 296 -23.57 -3.94 -6.95
CA GLY A 296 -23.62 -3.28 -5.64
C GLY A 296 -24.80 -2.33 -5.52
N GLU A 297 -25.02 -1.79 -4.33
CA GLU A 297 -25.99 -0.70 -4.14
C GLU A 297 -25.52 0.56 -4.88
N GLU A 298 -26.40 1.16 -5.67
CA GLU A 298 -26.14 2.47 -6.27
C GLU A 298 -26.10 3.52 -5.17
N ARG A 299 -24.90 4.01 -4.88
CA ARG A 299 -24.67 5.11 -3.94
C ARG A 299 -24.01 6.27 -4.69
N PRO A 300 -24.46 7.51 -4.43
CA PRO A 300 -23.75 8.70 -4.88
C PRO A 300 -22.27 8.58 -4.52
N THR A 301 -21.42 8.63 -5.54
CA THR A 301 -19.98 8.47 -5.40
C THR A 301 -19.30 9.65 -6.07
N ILE A 302 -18.37 10.26 -5.36
CA ILE A 302 -17.46 11.26 -5.92
C ILE A 302 -16.29 10.48 -6.51
N TYR A 303 -16.16 10.51 -7.83
CA TYR A 303 -15.06 9.92 -8.57
C TYR A 303 -13.96 10.95 -8.70
N HIS A 304 -12.73 10.54 -8.41
CA HIS A 304 -11.53 11.30 -8.66
C HIS A 304 -10.72 10.58 -9.73
N ALA A 305 -10.50 11.24 -10.87
CA ALA A 305 -9.61 10.72 -11.91
C ALA A 305 -8.18 11.16 -11.62
N TYR A 306 -7.22 10.28 -11.87
CA TYR A 306 -5.79 10.53 -11.67
C TYR A 306 -5.03 10.24 -12.97
N ASN A 307 -3.92 10.94 -13.19
CA ASN A 307 -3.02 10.69 -14.32
C ASN A 307 -1.99 9.59 -14.00
N GLU A 308 -1.10 9.33 -14.96
CA GLU A 308 0.05 8.42 -14.85
C GLU A 308 1.16 8.91 -13.90
N ASP A 309 1.01 10.08 -13.28
CA ASP A 309 1.89 10.58 -12.22
C ASP A 309 1.22 10.57 -10.83
N GLY A 310 -0.04 10.10 -10.73
CA GLY A 310 -0.80 10.04 -9.48
C GLY A 310 -1.40 11.39 -9.07
N GLU A 311 -1.32 12.39 -9.95
CA GLU A 311 -1.94 13.69 -9.77
C GLU A 311 -3.42 13.65 -10.14
N ARG A 312 -4.25 14.34 -9.35
CA ARG A 312 -5.70 14.38 -9.58
C ARG A 312 -6.02 15.25 -10.81
N LEU A 313 -6.61 14.65 -11.84
CA LEU A 313 -7.04 15.31 -13.07
C LEU A 313 -8.41 15.98 -12.95
N SER A 314 -9.39 15.26 -12.41
CA SER A 314 -10.77 15.74 -12.35
C SER A 314 -11.52 15.14 -11.17
N SER A 315 -12.69 15.69 -10.90
CA SER A 315 -13.63 15.12 -9.93
C SER A 315 -15.04 15.18 -10.51
N THR A 316 -15.70 14.04 -10.61
CA THR A 316 -17.08 13.92 -11.08
C THR A 316 -17.91 13.33 -9.95
N VAL A 317 -19.08 13.89 -9.69
CA VAL A 317 -20.06 13.26 -8.78
C VAL A 317 -21.00 12.49 -9.69
N THR A 318 -21.25 11.21 -9.41
CA THR A 318 -22.37 10.53 -10.07
C THR A 318 -23.60 11.39 -9.87
N ASP A 319 -24.35 11.69 -10.94
CA ASP A 319 -25.52 12.56 -10.86
C ASP A 319 -26.45 12.02 -9.77
N VAL A 320 -26.37 12.65 -8.60
CA VAL A 320 -27.44 12.59 -7.62
C VAL A 320 -28.62 13.13 -8.40
N ASP A 321 -29.67 12.32 -8.53
CA ASP A 321 -30.89 12.80 -9.16
C ASP A 321 -31.45 13.92 -8.27
N VAL A 322 -31.05 15.15 -8.61
CA VAL A 322 -31.42 16.37 -7.92
C VAL A 322 -32.74 16.91 -8.44
N SER A 323 -33.38 16.22 -9.40
CA SER A 323 -34.66 16.63 -9.95
C SER A 323 -35.80 16.57 -8.92
N ASP A 324 -35.61 15.78 -7.84
CA ASP A 324 -36.53 15.67 -6.71
C ASP A 324 -36.22 16.63 -5.54
N LEU A 325 -35.17 17.47 -5.63
CA LEU A 325 -34.83 18.43 -4.57
C LEU A 325 -35.51 19.79 -4.83
N ASP A 326 -36.28 20.27 -3.85
CA ASP A 326 -36.96 21.58 -3.95
C ASP A 326 -36.00 22.71 -3.50
N PRO A 327 -35.58 23.63 -4.38
CA PRO A 327 -34.71 24.73 -4.00
C PRO A 327 -35.36 25.71 -3.00
N ASP A 328 -36.68 25.68 -2.83
CA ASP A 328 -37.40 26.50 -1.86
C ASP A 328 -37.54 25.81 -0.48
N ASP A 329 -37.25 24.51 -0.36
CA ASP A 329 -37.17 23.81 0.93
C ASP A 329 -35.77 24.04 1.57
N PRO A 330 -35.69 24.50 2.83
CA PRO A 330 -34.41 24.86 3.45
C PRO A 330 -33.44 23.69 3.64
N VAL A 331 -33.92 22.44 3.67
CA VAL A 331 -33.08 21.24 3.77
C VAL A 331 -32.53 20.88 2.40
N ASP A 332 -33.39 20.86 1.38
CA ASP A 332 -33.01 20.54 0.01
C ASP A 332 -32.09 21.62 -0.58
N ALA A 333 -32.34 22.91 -0.28
CA ALA A 333 -31.44 24.02 -0.60
C ALA A 333 -30.04 23.86 0.02
N ALA A 334 -29.95 23.40 1.27
CA ALA A 334 -28.67 23.13 1.93
C ALA A 334 -27.95 21.92 1.32
N ILE A 335 -28.68 20.89 0.86
CA ILE A 335 -28.12 19.75 0.12
C ILE A 335 -27.58 20.20 -1.23
N LEU A 336 -28.35 21.01 -1.97
CA LEU A 336 -27.94 21.59 -3.26
C LEU A 336 -26.72 22.51 -3.11
N GLU A 337 -26.69 23.36 -2.08
CA GLU A 337 -25.55 24.22 -1.76
C GLU A 337 -24.32 23.35 -1.42
N ARG A 338 -24.48 22.30 -0.62
CA ARG A 338 -23.38 21.41 -0.27
C ARG A 338 -22.86 20.60 -1.47
N LEU A 339 -23.73 20.14 -2.36
CA LEU A 339 -23.35 19.50 -3.62
C LEU A 339 -22.62 20.47 -4.55
N ALA A 340 -23.04 21.74 -4.60
CA ALA A 340 -22.38 22.79 -5.35
C ALA A 340 -21.01 23.15 -4.75
N GLU A 341 -20.89 23.18 -3.42
CA GLU A 341 -19.62 23.34 -2.70
C GLU A 341 -18.68 22.18 -2.95
N LEU A 342 -19.15 20.92 -2.92
CA LEU A 342 -18.33 19.74 -3.21
C LEU A 342 -17.85 19.73 -4.68
N LYS A 343 -18.66 20.25 -5.60
CA LYS A 343 -18.23 20.52 -6.99
C LYS A 343 -17.20 21.66 -7.07
N LYS A 344 -17.31 22.70 -6.24
CA LYS A 344 -16.44 23.91 -6.24
C LYS A 344 -15.16 23.80 -5.41
N ALA A 345 -15.12 23.04 -4.32
CA ALA A 345 -14.01 22.92 -3.36
C ALA A 345 -12.85 22.06 -3.89
N THR A 346 -12.61 22.15 -5.19
CA THR A 346 -11.61 21.41 -5.94
C THR A 346 -10.50 22.39 -6.33
N PRO A 347 -9.55 22.77 -5.44
CA PRO A 347 -8.42 23.56 -5.89
C PRO A 347 -7.48 22.66 -6.71
N PRO A 348 -6.97 23.13 -7.85
CA PRO A 348 -5.74 22.59 -8.42
C PRO A 348 -4.57 22.97 -7.49
N PRO A 349 -3.51 22.15 -7.38
CA PRO A 349 -2.29 22.58 -6.70
C PRO A 349 -1.73 23.83 -7.43
N GLU A 350 -1.40 24.86 -6.65
CA GLU A 350 -0.86 26.13 -7.15
C GLU A 350 0.49 25.93 -7.86
N ASN A 351 0.48 26.19 -9.16
CA ASN A 351 1.54 26.78 -9.99
C ASN A 351 3.01 26.62 -9.53
N ARG A 352 3.74 25.71 -10.18
CA ARG A 352 5.11 25.98 -10.62
C ARG A 352 5.11 26.31 -12.12
N LYS A 353 5.32 27.59 -12.43
CA LYS A 353 5.48 28.11 -13.79
C LYS A 353 6.76 27.58 -14.42
N THR A 354 6.66 27.01 -15.61
CA THR A 354 7.62 27.22 -16.71
C THR A 354 6.92 27.08 -18.07
N ALA A 355 7.30 27.99 -18.97
CA ALA A 355 6.70 28.35 -20.26
C ALA A 355 6.72 27.21 -21.31
N SER A 356 5.60 26.99 -22.03
CA SER A 356 5.32 27.35 -23.45
C SER A 356 6.36 26.91 -24.48
N ASP A 357 5.98 26.02 -25.41
CA ASP A 357 5.71 26.45 -26.80
C ASP A 357 5.05 25.40 -27.73
N THR A 358 3.97 25.87 -28.39
CA THR A 358 3.49 25.61 -29.78
C THR A 358 3.11 24.20 -30.31
N ALA A 359 1.78 23.95 -30.38
CA ALA A 359 0.85 23.55 -31.49
C ALA A 359 1.39 22.93 -32.82
N PRO A 360 0.57 22.22 -33.69
CA PRO A 360 -0.90 22.28 -33.80
C PRO A 360 -1.72 21.01 -34.15
N ARG A 361 -2.98 21.05 -33.65
CA ARG A 361 -4.32 20.69 -34.17
C ARG A 361 -4.49 20.10 -35.60
N LYS A 362 -5.32 19.04 -35.70
CA LYS A 362 -6.24 18.76 -36.84
C LYS A 362 -7.59 18.22 -36.32
N GLU A 363 -8.69 18.78 -36.83
CA GLU A 363 -10.07 18.27 -36.79
C GLU A 363 -10.47 17.83 -38.23
N PRO A 364 -11.75 17.49 -38.55
CA PRO A 364 -12.42 16.20 -38.34
C PRO A 364 -12.97 15.62 -39.67
N VAL A 365 -13.48 14.39 -39.69
CA VAL A 365 -14.30 13.86 -40.80
C VAL A 365 -15.54 13.13 -40.27
N GLU A 366 -16.67 13.47 -40.88
CA GLU A 366 -18.05 13.09 -40.56
C GLU A 366 -18.46 11.66 -41.00
N THR A 367 -19.30 11.04 -40.15
CA THR A 367 -20.50 10.15 -40.31
C THR A 367 -20.87 9.50 -41.67
N PRO A 368 -21.59 8.33 -41.71
CA PRO A 368 -22.97 8.22 -41.17
C PRO A 368 -23.51 6.85 -40.66
N SER A 369 -24.39 6.98 -39.63
CA SER A 369 -25.75 6.43 -39.43
C SER A 369 -26.14 4.98 -39.82
N ALA A 370 -26.66 4.22 -38.83
CA ALA A 370 -27.91 3.45 -38.90
C ALA A 370 -28.38 2.98 -37.49
N SER A 371 -29.69 3.02 -37.24
CA SER A 371 -30.42 2.44 -36.08
C SER A 371 -31.49 1.46 -36.63
N PRO A 372 -32.41 0.84 -35.85
CA PRO A 372 -32.47 0.46 -34.41
C PRO A 372 -32.84 -1.05 -34.24
N VAL A 373 -33.20 -1.54 -33.03
CA VAL A 373 -34.34 -2.47 -32.72
C VAL A 373 -34.35 -2.98 -31.25
N ASP A 374 -35.54 -2.86 -30.63
CA ASP A 374 -36.26 -3.58 -29.54
C ASP A 374 -35.62 -4.13 -28.25
N GLU A 375 -36.04 -3.51 -27.14
CA GLU A 375 -37.00 -3.99 -26.12
C GLU A 375 -37.08 -5.49 -25.75
N MET A 376 -36.74 -5.83 -24.50
CA MET A 376 -37.55 -6.69 -23.60
C MET A 376 -36.92 -6.87 -22.20
N GLN A 377 -37.70 -6.59 -21.17
CA GLN A 377 -37.56 -7.02 -19.77
C GLN A 377 -38.67 -8.06 -19.46
N PRO A 378 -38.84 -8.60 -18.21
CA PRO A 378 -37.91 -9.12 -17.20
C PRO A 378 -38.40 -10.47 -16.62
N ILE A 379 -37.59 -11.22 -15.85
CA ILE A 379 -38.11 -12.27 -14.93
C ILE A 379 -37.25 -12.38 -13.65
N THR A 380 -37.88 -12.27 -12.48
CA THR A 380 -37.38 -12.65 -11.13
C THR A 380 -38.30 -13.74 -10.57
N PRO A 381 -37.86 -14.74 -9.75
CA PRO A 381 -37.87 -14.65 -8.26
C PRO A 381 -36.86 -15.66 -7.59
N PRO A 382 -36.94 -16.06 -6.29
CA PRO A 382 -37.25 -15.36 -5.04
C PRO A 382 -36.10 -15.41 -3.98
N ARG A 383 -36.23 -14.60 -2.93
CA ARG A 383 -35.39 -14.55 -1.71
C ARG A 383 -35.83 -15.59 -0.65
N HIS A 384 -34.86 -16.23 0.02
CA HIS A 384 -35.01 -16.77 1.38
C HIS A 384 -34.02 -16.06 2.31
N GLY A 385 -34.51 -15.63 3.47
CA GLY A 385 -33.87 -14.65 4.34
C GLY A 385 -32.95 -15.20 5.42
N THR A 386 -32.26 -14.26 6.06
CA THR A 386 -31.73 -14.30 7.43
C THR A 386 -31.68 -12.87 7.98
N ASP A 387 -31.70 -12.76 9.30
CA ASP A 387 -32.12 -11.64 10.16
C ASP A 387 -31.40 -10.28 10.00
N PRO A 388 -32.02 -9.17 10.45
CA PRO A 388 -31.63 -7.81 10.09
C PRO A 388 -30.39 -7.31 10.86
N ALA A 389 -29.41 -6.86 10.09
CA ALA A 389 -28.44 -5.84 10.49
C ALA A 389 -29.16 -4.54 10.92
N PRO A 390 -28.54 -3.65 11.74
CA PRO A 390 -29.20 -2.45 12.26
C PRO A 390 -29.83 -1.65 11.12
N ARG A 391 -31.16 -1.46 11.18
CA ARG A 391 -31.90 -0.64 10.22
C ARG A 391 -31.28 0.74 10.19
N ARG A 392 -30.64 1.06 9.07
CA ARG A 392 -30.15 2.41 8.76
C ARG A 392 -31.37 3.24 8.37
N ALA A 393 -31.46 4.42 8.96
CA ALA A 393 -32.59 5.31 8.80
C ALA A 393 -32.83 5.64 7.32
N SER A 394 -34.06 5.46 6.84
CA SER A 394 -34.48 5.96 5.52
C SER A 394 -34.38 7.49 5.47
N MET A 395 -34.35 8.09 4.26
CA MET A 395 -34.41 9.56 4.10
C MET A 395 -35.61 10.18 4.83
N GLU A 396 -36.72 9.45 4.94
CA GLU A 396 -37.92 9.85 5.69
C GLU A 396 -37.68 9.83 7.22
N GLU A 397 -36.86 8.90 7.73
CA GLU A 397 -36.46 8.86 9.14
C GLU A 397 -35.40 9.93 9.48
N LEU A 398 -34.52 10.29 8.54
CA LEU A 398 -33.63 11.44 8.70
C LEU A 398 -34.41 12.76 8.69
N ARG A 399 -35.42 12.89 7.82
CA ARG A 399 -36.37 14.01 7.81
C ARG A 399 -37.17 14.09 9.11
N SER A 400 -37.60 12.96 9.68
CA SER A 400 -38.34 12.95 10.95
C SER A 400 -37.46 13.29 12.16
N LEU A 401 -36.21 12.81 12.20
CA LEU A 401 -35.21 13.17 13.22
C LEU A 401 -34.85 14.66 13.15
N ALA A 402 -34.65 15.22 11.96
CA ALA A 402 -34.38 16.64 11.78
C ALA A 402 -35.56 17.52 12.25
N ARG A 403 -36.81 17.11 11.96
CA ARG A 403 -38.02 17.79 12.45
C ARG A 403 -38.14 17.72 13.98
N GLN A 404 -37.85 16.58 14.62
CA GLN A 404 -37.85 16.45 16.08
C GLN A 404 -36.81 17.37 16.77
N HIS A 405 -35.64 17.55 16.14
CA HIS A 405 -34.59 18.43 16.67
C HIS A 405 -34.88 19.92 16.47
N GLN A 406 -35.68 20.32 15.47
CA GLN A 406 -36.11 21.72 15.28
C GLN A 406 -37.17 22.15 16.31
N VAL A 407 -38.14 21.30 16.64
CA VAL A 407 -39.19 21.64 17.64
C VAL A 407 -38.61 21.87 19.04
N SER A 408 -37.51 21.19 19.37
CA SER A 408 -36.83 21.32 20.68
C SER A 408 -36.15 22.69 20.90
N ARG A 409 -35.89 23.43 19.81
CA ARG A 409 -35.15 24.70 19.85
C ARG A 409 -36.05 25.92 19.99
N GLU A 410 -37.34 25.80 19.67
CA GLU A 410 -38.33 26.87 19.86
C GLU A 410 -38.86 26.93 21.31
N GLU A 411 -39.02 25.80 22.00
CA GLU A 411 -39.48 25.79 23.41
C GLU A 411 -38.45 26.33 24.42
N THR A 412 -37.16 26.39 24.06
CA THR A 412 -36.11 26.93 24.94
C THR A 412 -35.91 28.45 24.81
N ALA A 413 -36.57 29.11 23.85
CA ALA A 413 -36.43 30.54 23.60
C ALA A 413 -37.37 31.44 24.43
N GLU A 414 -38.45 30.90 25.03
CA GLU A 414 -39.46 31.72 25.74
C GLU A 414 -39.19 31.98 27.24
N ARG A 415 -38.10 31.47 27.83
CA ARG A 415 -37.79 31.74 29.25
C ARG A 415 -36.49 32.55 29.42
N LYS A 416 -36.51 33.84 29.05
CA LYS A 416 -35.55 34.80 29.61
C LYS A 416 -36.07 36.23 29.59
N GLY A 417 -36.84 36.57 30.64
CA GLY A 417 -37.22 37.96 30.92
C GLY A 417 -37.70 38.17 32.35
N ARG A 418 -36.78 38.49 33.27
CA ARG A 418 -36.87 39.62 34.24
C ARG A 418 -35.80 39.56 35.36
N LYS A 419 -35.03 40.65 35.45
CA LYS A 419 -34.51 41.42 36.62
C LYS A 419 -34.55 40.72 38.00
N GLY A 420 -33.56 40.76 38.89
CA GLY A 420 -32.36 41.57 39.07
C GLY A 420 -32.00 41.61 40.58
N LEU A 421 -30.95 42.37 40.92
CA LEU A 421 -30.62 42.98 42.24
C LEU A 421 -29.76 42.23 43.29
N PHE A 422 -28.72 42.99 43.70
CA PHE A 422 -27.88 42.91 44.91
C PHE A 422 -27.01 41.67 45.10
N GLY A 423 -25.75 41.74 45.51
CA GLY A 423 -24.92 42.83 46.02
C GLY A 423 -23.67 42.21 46.64
N LYS A 424 -22.54 42.93 46.54
CA LYS A 424 -21.35 42.90 47.43
C LYS A 424 -21.15 41.67 48.32
N ILE A 425 -19.97 41.04 48.26
CA ILE A 425 -19.08 40.88 49.42
C ILE A 425 -17.63 40.77 48.92
N PHE A 426 -16.81 41.69 49.44
CA PHE A 426 -15.35 41.74 49.43
C PHE A 426 -14.71 40.47 50.02
N GLY A 427 -13.45 40.16 49.69
CA GLY A 427 -12.72 39.18 50.48
C GLY A 427 -11.29 38.85 50.07
N LYS A 428 -10.41 39.84 50.08
CA LYS A 428 -8.95 39.73 49.95
C LYS A 428 -8.32 38.99 51.15
N LYS A 429 -7.35 38.09 50.92
CA LYS A 429 -6.17 37.71 51.76
C LYS A 429 -5.36 36.69 50.94
N SER A 430 -4.11 36.85 50.49
CA SER A 430 -2.83 37.27 51.07
C SER A 430 -2.36 36.44 52.27
N GLY A 431 -1.35 35.61 52.03
CA GLY A 431 -0.26 35.19 52.94
C GLY A 431 -0.57 34.04 53.89
N GLU A 432 0.05 32.88 53.69
CA GLU A 432 1.43 32.55 54.11
C GLU A 432 2.04 31.50 53.19
#